data_AF-A0A0G0AMR5-F1
#
_entry.id   AF-A0A0G0AMR5-F1
#
_cell.length_a   1.000
_cell.length_b   1.000
_cell.length_c   1.000
_cell.angle_alpha   90.00
_cell.angle_beta   90.00
_cell.angle_gamma   90.00
#
_symmetry.space_group_name_H-M   'P 1'
#
loop_
_entity.id
_entity.type
_entity.pdbx_description
1 polymer ?
#
loop_
_entity_poly.entity_id
_entity_poly.type
_entity_poly.pdbx_seq_one_letter_code
_entity_poly.pdbx_strand_id
1 'polypeptide(L)'
;MKKLLFSACVTGIVCAFFLSVAITIALLLIALGAVAIFSPLIVSTCRFNTLFYMGEMEEDIVCILDRAKKSLRSEGWLTFDQIFSLAETLNPNKYLPKNGYYIALSNLLNRKMVEAGSKNGEHFYRLIVECIPEKGKTEKYLSLNEVPCAA
;
A
#
# COMPACT_ATOMS: atom_id res chain seq x y z
N MET A 1 -4.67 64.01 -39.56
CA MET A 1 -4.25 62.60 -39.76
C MET A 1 -3.48 62.00 -38.56
N LYS A 2 -2.58 62.73 -37.86
CA LYS A 2 -1.84 62.20 -36.69
C LYS A 2 -2.71 61.70 -35.51
N LYS A 3 -3.86 62.35 -35.25
CA LYS A 3 -4.79 61.98 -34.15
C LYS A 3 -5.50 60.64 -34.38
N LEU A 4 -5.78 60.26 -35.63
CA LEU A 4 -6.42 58.99 -35.98
C LEU A 4 -5.46 57.80 -35.82
N LEU A 5 -4.19 57.98 -36.21
CA LEU A 5 -3.13 56.99 -36.02
C LEU A 5 -2.86 56.69 -34.54
N PHE A 6 -2.88 57.72 -33.69
CA PHE A 6 -2.67 57.55 -32.24
C PHE A 6 -3.84 56.79 -31.58
N SER A 7 -5.08 57.11 -31.97
CA SER A 7 -6.28 56.43 -31.46
C SER A 7 -6.35 54.95 -31.89
N ALA A 8 -6.02 54.65 -33.14
CA ALA A 8 -5.93 53.27 -33.63
C ALA A 8 -4.83 52.47 -32.90
N CYS A 9 -3.69 53.10 -32.62
CA CYS A 9 -2.58 52.47 -31.90
C CYS A 9 -2.95 52.14 -30.44
N VAL A 10 -3.57 53.07 -29.72
CA VAL A 10 -4.06 52.84 -28.34
C VAL A 10 -5.11 51.73 -28.32
N THR A 11 -6.05 51.74 -29.27
CA THR A 11 -7.10 50.70 -29.35
C THR A 11 -6.52 49.32 -29.67
N GLY A 12 -5.49 49.26 -30.53
CA GLY A 12 -4.77 48.02 -30.84
C GLY A 12 -4.03 47.43 -29.64
N ILE A 13 -3.35 48.26 -28.85
CA ILE A 13 -2.65 47.82 -27.62
C ILE A 13 -3.65 47.31 -26.58
N VAL A 14 -4.77 48.02 -26.40
CA VAL A 14 -5.83 47.60 -25.48
C VAL A 14 -6.44 46.26 -25.92
N CYS A 15 -6.71 46.09 -27.22
CA CYS A 15 -7.22 44.83 -27.76
C CYS A 15 -6.24 43.66 -27.58
N ALA A 16 -4.94 43.88 -27.83
CA ALA A 16 -3.90 42.88 -27.62
C ALA A 16 -3.77 42.46 -26.14
N PHE A 17 -3.97 43.40 -25.21
CA PHE A 17 -3.98 43.10 -23.77
C PHE A 17 -5.18 42.23 -23.36
N PHE A 18 -6.38 42.52 -23.87
CA PHE A 18 -7.54 41.67 -23.61
C PHE A 18 -7.38 40.27 -24.21
N LEU A 19 -6.78 40.16 -25.40
CA LEU A 19 -6.51 38.88 -26.03
C LEU A 19 -5.52 38.04 -25.21
N SER A 20 -4.45 38.65 -24.69
CA SER A 20 -3.46 37.93 -23.87
C SER A 20 -4.04 37.46 -22.53
N VAL A 21 -4.89 38.27 -21.90
CA VAL A 21 -5.62 37.88 -20.68
C VAL A 21 -6.55 36.71 -20.96
N ALA A 22 -7.32 36.74 -22.06
CA ALA A 22 -8.23 35.66 -22.43
C ALA A 22 -7.49 34.34 -22.70
N ILE A 23 -6.35 34.38 -23.40
CA ILE A 23 -5.52 33.19 -23.63
C ILE A 23 -4.98 32.63 -22.31
N THR A 24 -4.55 33.50 -21.40
CA THR A 24 -4.03 33.08 -20.09
C THR A 24 -5.11 32.39 -19.26
N ILE A 25 -6.34 32.94 -19.24
CA ILE A 25 -7.48 32.33 -18.55
C ILE A 25 -7.82 30.96 -19.18
N ALA A 26 -7.83 30.86 -20.52
CA ALA A 26 -8.09 29.60 -21.20
C ALA A 26 -7.04 28.53 -20.86
N LEU A 27 -5.75 28.89 -20.84
CA LEU A 27 -4.67 27.98 -20.45
C LEU A 27 -4.80 27.53 -18.99
N LEU A 28 -5.19 28.44 -18.08
CA LEU A 28 -5.42 28.13 -16.67
C LEU A 28 -6.57 27.13 -16.50
N LEU A 29 -7.67 27.31 -17.24
CA LEU A 29 -8.82 26.40 -17.23
C LEU A 29 -8.47 25.01 -17.76
N ILE A 30 -7.64 24.93 -18.82
CA ILE A 30 -7.15 23.65 -19.34
C ILE A 30 -6.26 22.95 -18.31
N ALA A 31 -5.35 23.68 -17.66
CA ALA A 31 -4.47 23.12 -16.63
C ALA A 31 -5.27 22.59 -15.42
N LEU A 32 -6.25 23.36 -14.93
CA LEU A 32 -7.13 22.95 -13.84
C LEU A 32 -8.02 21.75 -14.23
N GLY A 33 -8.55 21.74 -15.46
CA GLY A 33 -9.32 20.62 -15.99
C GLY A 33 -8.47 19.35 -16.11
N ALA A 34 -7.22 19.47 -16.57
CA ALA A 34 -6.29 18.35 -16.62
C ALA A 34 -6.00 17.80 -15.21
N VAL A 35 -5.72 18.65 -14.23
CA VAL A 35 -5.53 18.22 -12.83
C VAL A 35 -6.78 17.49 -12.32
N ALA A 36 -7.98 18.03 -12.55
CA ALA A 36 -9.22 17.40 -12.12
C ALA A 36 -9.48 16.01 -12.73
N ILE A 37 -9.03 15.78 -13.97
CA ILE A 37 -9.18 14.49 -14.67
C ILE A 37 -8.09 13.49 -14.25
N PHE A 38 -6.85 13.94 -14.04
CA PHE A 38 -5.73 13.05 -13.69
C PHE A 38 -5.63 12.75 -12.19
N SER A 39 -6.09 13.65 -11.30
CA SER A 39 -6.05 13.42 -9.85
C SER A 39 -6.82 12.16 -9.38
N PRO A 40 -8.03 11.86 -9.88
CA PRO A 40 -8.73 10.62 -9.55
C PRO A 40 -8.00 9.37 -10.02
N LEU A 41 -7.33 9.42 -11.17
CA LEU A 41 -6.57 8.29 -11.72
C LEU A 41 -5.35 7.97 -10.84
N ILE A 42 -4.61 8.98 -10.39
CA ILE A 42 -3.42 8.80 -9.54
C ILE A 42 -3.82 8.24 -8.17
N VAL A 43 -4.89 8.78 -7.56
CA VAL A 43 -5.42 8.29 -6.28
C VAL A 43 -5.93 6.86 -6.40
N SER A 44 -6.57 6.52 -7.52
CA SER A 44 -7.04 5.16 -7.82
C SER A 44 -5.87 4.17 -7.87
N THR A 45 -4.82 4.46 -8.64
CA THR A 45 -3.65 3.57 -8.73
C THR A 45 -2.92 3.38 -7.41
N CYS A 46 -2.83 4.40 -6.55
CA CYS A 46 -2.25 4.27 -5.21
C CYS A 46 -3.08 3.35 -4.29
N ARG A 47 -4.42 3.43 -4.38
CA ARG A 47 -5.31 2.58 -3.57
C ARG A 47 -5.23 1.12 -4.00
N PHE A 48 -5.20 0.85 -5.31
CA PHE A 48 -5.06 -0.51 -5.82
C PHE A 48 -3.72 -1.12 -5.44
N ASN A 49 -2.60 -0.42 -5.63
CA ASN A 49 -1.29 -0.96 -5.27
C ASN A 49 -1.20 -1.28 -3.77
N THR A 50 -1.67 -0.37 -2.90
CA THR A 50 -1.64 -0.59 -1.45
C THR A 50 -2.50 -1.80 -1.02
N LEU A 51 -3.64 -2.04 -1.68
CA LEU A 51 -4.49 -3.21 -1.42
C LEU A 51 -3.83 -4.53 -1.86
N PHE A 52 -3.18 -4.56 -3.02
CA PHE A 52 -2.46 -5.75 -3.49
C PHE A 52 -1.26 -6.06 -2.59
N TYR A 53 -0.45 -5.05 -2.22
CA TYR A 53 0.68 -5.25 -1.31
C TYR A 53 0.26 -5.64 0.12
N MET A 54 -0.90 -5.18 0.61
CA MET A 54 -1.43 -5.63 1.90
C MET A 54 -1.94 -7.08 1.86
N GLY A 55 -2.57 -7.50 0.76
CA GLY A 55 -3.04 -8.88 0.61
C GLY A 55 -1.90 -9.90 0.72
N GLU A 56 -0.77 -9.64 0.06
CA GLU A 56 0.41 -10.52 0.14
C GLU A 56 0.99 -10.59 1.57
N MET A 57 1.02 -9.48 2.30
CA MET A 57 1.51 -9.46 3.69
C MET A 57 0.55 -10.17 4.65
N GLU A 58 -0.77 -10.00 4.45
CA GLU A 58 -1.79 -10.75 5.21
C GLU A 58 -1.63 -12.26 4.97
N GLU A 59 -1.41 -12.70 3.71
CA GLU A 59 -1.15 -14.10 3.37
C GLU A 59 0.12 -14.65 4.03
N ASP A 60 1.22 -13.91 3.99
CA ASP A 60 2.48 -14.29 4.64
C ASP A 60 2.28 -14.49 6.16
N ILE A 61 1.63 -13.53 6.85
CA ILE A 61 1.37 -13.61 8.29
C ILE A 61 0.51 -14.83 8.62
N VAL A 62 -0.56 -15.07 7.86
CA VAL A 62 -1.45 -16.21 8.06
C VAL A 62 -0.69 -17.52 7.87
N CYS A 63 0.16 -17.62 6.84
CA CYS A 63 0.97 -18.81 6.59
C CYS A 63 1.97 -19.07 7.73
N ILE A 64 2.63 -18.03 8.23
CA ILE A 64 3.58 -18.11 9.36
C ILE A 64 2.86 -18.61 10.62
N LEU A 65 1.71 -18.00 10.96
CA LEU A 65 0.95 -18.36 12.16
C LEU A 65 0.31 -19.75 12.06
N ASP A 66 -0.18 -20.16 10.89
CA ASP A 66 -0.70 -21.51 10.65
C ASP A 66 0.40 -22.57 10.80
N ARG A 67 1.60 -22.32 10.26
CA ARG A 67 2.76 -23.20 10.46
C ARG A 67 3.18 -23.25 11.93
N ALA A 68 3.19 -22.12 12.62
CA ALA A 68 3.51 -22.08 14.05
C ALA A 68 2.50 -22.91 14.86
N LYS A 69 1.20 -22.77 14.57
CA LYS A 69 0.12 -23.56 15.19
C LYS A 69 0.27 -25.07 14.95
N LYS A 70 0.74 -25.48 13.76
CA LYS A 70 0.93 -26.90 13.40
C LYS A 70 2.23 -27.49 13.94
N SER A 71 3.30 -26.71 14.02
CA SER A 71 4.64 -27.15 14.41
C SER A 71 4.83 -27.16 15.93
N LEU A 72 4.40 -26.09 16.60
CA LEU A 72 4.57 -25.93 18.03
C LEU A 72 3.35 -26.52 18.74
N ARG A 73 3.54 -27.62 19.47
CA ARG A 73 2.53 -28.17 20.41
C ARG A 73 2.04 -27.14 21.45
N SER A 74 2.68 -25.97 21.53
CA SER A 74 2.32 -24.81 22.36
C SER A 74 1.48 -23.79 21.56
N GLU A 75 0.20 -24.07 21.32
CA GLU A 75 -0.88 -23.13 20.90
C GLU A 75 -0.64 -22.14 19.72
N GLY A 76 0.53 -22.12 19.08
CA GLY A 76 0.85 -21.28 17.92
C GLY A 76 1.03 -19.78 18.19
N TRP A 77 1.44 -19.36 19.40
CA TRP A 77 1.64 -17.94 19.73
C TRP A 77 3.02 -17.44 19.28
N LEU A 78 3.06 -16.33 18.54
CA LEU A 78 4.29 -15.64 18.10
C LEU A 78 4.25 -14.15 18.42
N THR A 79 5.40 -13.55 18.74
CA THR A 79 5.52 -12.09 18.84
C THR A 79 5.57 -11.46 17.45
N PHE A 80 5.33 -10.14 17.38
CA PHE A 80 5.43 -9.42 16.11
C PHE A 80 6.83 -9.53 15.49
N ASP A 81 7.89 -9.40 16.29
CA ASP A 81 9.26 -9.50 15.78
C ASP A 81 9.60 -10.90 15.27
N GLN A 82 9.05 -11.95 15.88
CA GLN A 82 9.16 -13.32 15.36
C GLN A 82 8.45 -13.48 14.02
N ILE A 83 7.22 -12.95 13.89
CA ILE A 83 6.47 -12.98 12.63
C ILE A 83 7.23 -12.24 11.53
N PHE A 84 7.73 -11.04 11.83
CA PHE A 84 8.47 -10.23 10.87
C PHE A 84 9.77 -10.90 10.43
N SER A 85 10.55 -11.44 11.38
CA SER A 85 11.79 -12.16 11.07
C SER A 85 11.52 -13.41 10.22
N LEU A 86 10.44 -14.14 10.50
CA LEU A 86 10.04 -15.27 9.67
C LEU A 86 9.59 -14.83 8.26
N ALA A 87 8.94 -13.68 8.13
CA ALA A 87 8.60 -13.12 6.82
C ALA A 87 9.86 -12.74 6.01
N GLU A 88 10.87 -12.17 6.66
CA GLU A 88 12.16 -11.86 6.03
C GLU A 88 12.88 -13.12 5.53
N THR A 89 12.79 -14.23 6.28
CA THR A 89 13.38 -15.51 5.83
C THR A 89 12.60 -16.18 4.70
N LEU A 90 11.29 -15.98 4.61
CA LEU A 90 10.47 -16.48 3.51
C LEU A 90 10.78 -15.76 2.18
N ASN A 91 11.04 -14.45 2.23
CA ASN A 91 11.23 -13.62 1.04
C ASN A 91 12.44 -12.66 1.19
N PRO A 92 13.69 -13.17 1.22
CA PRO A 92 14.89 -12.37 1.50
C PRO A 92 15.19 -11.30 0.43
N ASN A 93 14.69 -11.50 -0.79
CA ASN A 93 14.90 -10.58 -1.92
C ASN A 93 13.80 -9.51 -2.04
N LYS A 94 12.78 -9.54 -1.18
CA LYS A 94 11.64 -8.62 -1.23
C LYS A 94 11.86 -7.50 -0.21
N TYR A 95 11.59 -6.27 -0.61
CA TYR A 95 11.54 -5.16 0.35
C TYR A 95 10.28 -5.34 1.23
N LEU A 96 10.48 -5.63 2.52
CA LEU A 96 9.40 -5.87 3.48
C LEU A 96 9.29 -4.68 4.47
N PRO A 97 8.41 -3.70 4.22
CA PRO A 97 8.23 -2.60 5.15
C PRO A 97 7.57 -3.11 6.44
N LYS A 98 8.27 -3.00 7.58
CA LYS A 98 7.77 -3.41 8.91
C LYS A 98 6.39 -2.81 9.24
N ASN A 99 6.14 -1.56 8.83
CA ASN A 99 4.84 -0.90 9.00
C ASN A 99 3.71 -1.57 8.21
N GLY A 100 4.01 -2.12 7.02
CA GLY A 100 3.02 -2.85 6.22
C GLY A 100 2.55 -4.11 6.93
N TYR A 101 3.47 -4.88 7.51
CA TYR A 101 3.15 -6.06 8.32
C TYR A 101 2.35 -5.71 9.58
N TYR A 102 2.63 -4.56 10.21
CA TYR A 102 1.84 -4.11 11.36
C TYR A 102 0.38 -3.82 10.98
N ILE A 103 0.16 -3.12 9.86
CA ILE A 103 -1.20 -2.82 9.39
C ILE A 103 -1.92 -4.10 8.95
N ALA A 104 -1.24 -5.00 8.23
CA ALA A 104 -1.77 -6.31 7.85
C ALA A 104 -2.19 -7.13 9.08
N LEU A 105 -1.34 -7.18 10.12
CA LEU A 105 -1.68 -7.86 11.38
C LEU A 105 -2.89 -7.23 12.07
N SER A 106 -2.96 -5.90 12.13
CA SER A 106 -4.11 -5.17 12.67
C SER A 106 -5.40 -5.47 11.91
N ASN A 107 -5.35 -5.56 10.58
CA ASN A 107 -6.49 -5.96 9.75
C ASN A 107 -6.94 -7.40 10.07
N LEU A 108 -6.00 -8.33 10.22
CA LEU A 108 -6.31 -9.72 10.56
C LEU A 108 -6.94 -9.86 11.96
N LEU A 109 -6.52 -9.03 12.92
CA LEU A 109 -7.15 -8.92 14.24
C LEU A 109 -8.58 -8.38 14.12
N ASN A 110 -8.78 -7.29 13.37
CA ASN A 110 -10.09 -6.69 13.15
C ASN A 110 -11.06 -7.66 12.46
N ARG A 111 -10.56 -8.52 11.55
CA ARG A 111 -11.33 -9.58 10.88
C ARG A 111 -11.53 -10.83 11.75
N LYS A 112 -11.02 -10.85 12.99
CA LYS A 112 -11.07 -12.01 13.90
C LYS A 112 -10.48 -13.28 13.28
N MET A 113 -9.42 -13.14 12.49
CA MET A 113 -8.63 -14.27 11.97
C MET A 113 -7.46 -14.60 12.88
N VAL A 114 -6.92 -13.57 13.53
CA VAL A 114 -5.83 -13.65 14.51
C VAL A 114 -6.38 -13.21 15.87
N GLU A 115 -5.86 -13.80 16.93
CA GLU A 115 -6.09 -13.37 18.31
C GLU A 115 -4.79 -12.81 18.89
N ALA A 116 -4.93 -11.77 19.71
CA ALA A 116 -3.83 -11.18 20.44
C ALA A 116 -3.90 -11.55 21.93
N GLY A 117 -2.77 -11.94 22.49
CA GLY A 117 -2.53 -12.16 23.90
C GLY A 117 -1.47 -11.20 24.41
N SER A 118 -1.39 -11.01 25.73
CA SER A 118 -0.30 -10.27 26.34
C SER A 118 0.28 -11.02 27.52
N LYS A 119 1.61 -11.09 27.59
CA LYS A 119 2.34 -11.66 28.71
C LYS A 119 3.57 -10.81 28.97
N ASN A 120 3.76 -10.39 30.22
CA ASN A 120 4.91 -9.57 30.64
C ASN A 120 5.10 -8.28 29.83
N GLY A 121 4.02 -7.67 29.33
CA GLY A 121 4.08 -6.46 28.51
C GLY A 121 4.41 -6.71 27.03
N GLU A 122 4.68 -7.95 26.64
CA GLU A 122 4.83 -8.33 25.23
C GLU A 122 3.49 -8.78 24.64
N HIS A 123 3.29 -8.47 23.37
CA HIS A 123 2.12 -8.87 22.60
C HIS A 123 2.42 -10.13 21.77
N PHE A 124 1.57 -11.14 21.93
CA PHE A 124 1.63 -12.40 21.21
C PHE A 124 0.41 -12.53 20.30
N TYR A 125 0.58 -13.19 19.17
CA TYR A 125 -0.45 -13.36 18.17
C TYR A 125 -0.57 -14.83 17.78
N ARG A 126 -1.79 -15.33 17.61
CA ARG A 126 -2.06 -16.69 17.11
C ARG A 126 -3.18 -16.70 16.10
N LEU A 127 -3.16 -17.67 15.18
CA LEU A 127 -4.24 -17.86 14.22
C LEU A 127 -5.40 -18.64 14.84
N ILE A 128 -6.60 -18.05 14.85
CA ILE A 128 -7.81 -18.68 15.40
C ILE A 128 -8.69 -19.35 14.34
N VAL A 129 -8.51 -19.01 13.08
CA VAL A 129 -9.17 -19.69 11.95
C VAL A 129 -8.36 -20.89 11.48
N GLU A 130 -9.03 -21.88 10.89
CA GLU A 130 -8.37 -22.98 10.20
C GLU A 130 -8.09 -22.56 8.75
N CYS A 131 -6.83 -22.59 8.34
CA CYS A 131 -6.47 -22.42 6.94
C CYS A 131 -6.78 -23.70 6.18
N ILE A 132 -7.78 -23.65 5.29
CA ILE A 132 -7.98 -24.69 4.28
C ILE A 132 -6.94 -24.44 3.18
N PRO A 133 -5.96 -25.34 2.97
CA PRO A 133 -4.97 -25.13 1.92
C PRO A 133 -5.65 -25.16 0.55
N GLU A 134 -5.57 -24.06 -0.21
CA GLU A 134 -5.92 -24.08 -1.63
C GLU A 134 -4.91 -24.99 -2.35
N LYS A 135 -5.39 -26.11 -2.91
CA LYS A 135 -4.58 -27.01 -3.74
C LYS A 135 -3.91 -26.20 -4.86
N GLY A 136 -2.57 -26.11 -4.84
CA GLY A 136 -1.76 -25.53 -5.91
C GLY A 136 -0.94 -24.28 -5.57
N LYS A 137 -1.15 -23.63 -4.42
CA LYS A 137 -0.31 -22.48 -3.99
C LYS A 137 0.81 -22.86 -3.01
N THR A 138 0.71 -24.01 -2.37
CA THR A 138 1.65 -24.45 -1.32
C THR A 138 3.03 -24.82 -1.88
N GLU A 139 3.14 -25.20 -3.15
CA GLU A 139 4.40 -25.68 -3.76
C GLU A 139 5.50 -24.62 -3.82
N LYS A 140 5.15 -23.33 -3.84
CA LYS A 140 6.15 -22.24 -3.83
C LYS A 140 6.77 -21.97 -2.46
N TYR A 141 6.15 -22.46 -1.37
CA TYR A 141 6.55 -22.21 0.03
C TYR A 141 7.04 -23.49 0.76
N LEU A 142 7.17 -24.59 0.02
CA LEU A 142 7.38 -25.94 0.54
C LEU A 142 8.86 -26.32 0.78
N SER A 143 9.83 -25.45 0.48
CA SER A 143 11.26 -25.74 0.63
C SER A 143 11.95 -25.03 1.82
N LEU A 144 11.26 -24.85 2.96
CA LEU A 144 11.87 -24.29 4.18
C LEU A 144 12.10 -25.31 5.31
N ASN A 145 12.02 -26.61 5.01
CA ASN A 145 12.47 -27.66 5.94
C ASN A 145 14.00 -27.72 6.14
N GLU A 146 14.75 -26.75 5.61
CA GLU A 146 16.21 -26.68 5.69
C GLU A 146 16.72 -25.48 6.52
N VAL A 147 15.89 -24.85 7.35
CA VAL A 147 16.40 -23.88 8.34
C VAL A 147 16.72 -24.65 9.63
N PRO A 148 17.99 -24.93 9.95
CA PRO A 148 18.34 -25.60 11.18
C PRO A 148 17.95 -24.72 12.36
N CYS A 149 17.14 -25.25 13.27
CA CYS A 149 16.96 -24.66 14.59
C CYS A 149 18.32 -24.69 15.30
N ALA A 150 18.93 -23.52 15.51
CA ALA A 150 20.10 -23.40 16.38
C ALA A 150 19.67 -23.73 17.83
N ALA A 151 20.40 -24.67 18.43
CA ALA A 151 20.21 -25.21 19.78
C ALA A 151 20.56 -24.20 20.88
#